data_AF-A0AAJ3DML0-F1
#
_entry.id   AF-A0AAJ3DML0-F1
#
_cell.length_a   1.000
_cell.length_b   1.000
_cell.length_c   1.000
_cell.angle_alpha   90.00
_cell.angle_beta   90.00
_cell.angle_gamma   90.00
#
_symmetry.space_group_name_H-M   'P 1'
#
loop_
_entity.id
_entity.type
_entity.pdbx_description
1 polymer ?
#
loop_
_entity_poly.entity_id
_entity_poly.type
_entity_poly.pdbx_seq_one_letter_code
_entity_poly.pdbx_strand_id
1 'polypeptide(L)'
;MNPMNAARWIVHLPTTLTSLDDVRTLATSLRISLGHVSAIDFGETTLSEEDRQFVRTRVWCDARLPGVGRCDLPNDHVVPCRSAG
;
A
#
# COMPACT_ATOMS: atom_id res chain seq x y z
N MET A 1 -23.24 3.10 24.10
CA MET A 1 -21.78 3.31 24.11
C MET A 1 -21.26 2.93 22.72
N ASN A 2 -21.29 3.87 21.78
CA ASN A 2 -20.73 3.66 20.44
C ASN A 2 -19.21 3.54 20.63
N PRO A 3 -18.49 2.53 20.11
CA PRO A 3 -17.04 2.50 20.28
C PRO A 3 -16.50 3.79 19.67
N MET A 4 -15.95 4.65 20.53
CA MET A 4 -15.33 5.90 20.11
C MET A 4 -14.32 5.54 19.03
N ASN A 5 -14.39 6.26 17.91
CA ASN A 5 -13.53 6.14 16.75
C ASN A 5 -12.06 6.15 17.20
N ALA A 6 -11.48 4.97 17.42
CA ALA A 6 -10.16 4.84 18.02
C ALA A 6 -9.15 5.43 17.04
N ALA A 7 -8.27 6.31 17.54
CA ALA A 7 -7.24 6.91 16.70
C ALA A 7 -6.38 5.81 16.06
N ARG A 8 -6.24 5.85 14.73
CA ARG A 8 -5.34 4.99 13.98
C ARG A 8 -4.03 5.74 13.75
N TRP A 9 -2.92 5.10 14.07
CA TRP A 9 -1.58 5.67 13.94
C TRP A 9 -0.91 5.14 12.67
N ILE A 10 -0.08 5.97 12.04
CA ILE A 10 0.66 5.65 10.82
C ILE A 10 2.15 5.71 11.11
N VAL A 11 2.89 4.68 10.67
CA VAL A 11 4.35 4.66 10.75
C VAL A 11 4.92 5.18 9.43
N HIS A 12 5.73 6.23 9.51
CA HIS A 12 6.48 6.76 8.37
C HIS A 12 7.94 6.27 8.46
N LEU A 13 8.38 5.50 7.46
CA LEU A 13 9.74 5.00 7.36
C LEU A 13 10.43 5.66 6.16
N PRO A 14 11.27 6.69 6.37
CA PRO A 14 12.00 7.33 5.28
C PRO A 14 13.04 6.36 4.69
N THR A 15 13.32 6.52 3.40
CA THR A 15 14.30 5.70 2.67
C THR A 15 15.24 6.61 1.89
N THR A 16 16.45 6.15 1.57
CA THR A 16 17.40 6.89 0.73
C THR A 16 17.21 6.64 -0.77
N LEU A 17 16.11 5.97 -1.16
CA LEU A 17 15.84 5.61 -2.56
C LEU A 17 15.35 6.83 -3.32
N THR A 18 15.90 7.04 -4.51
CA THR A 18 15.58 8.19 -5.38
C THR A 18 14.75 7.79 -6.61
N SER A 19 14.39 6.51 -6.73
CA SER A 19 13.60 5.94 -7.83
C SER A 19 12.24 5.44 -7.33
N LEU A 20 11.16 5.82 -8.02
CA LEU A 20 9.81 5.34 -7.71
C LEU A 20 9.70 3.81 -7.85
N ASP A 21 10.38 3.23 -8.83
CA ASP A 21 10.35 1.78 -9.06
C ASP A 21 11.10 1.00 -7.98
N ASP A 22 12.21 1.55 -7.46
CA ASP A 22 12.93 0.95 -6.34
C ASP A 22 12.10 0.99 -5.06
N VAL A 23 11.42 2.11 -4.80
CA VAL A 23 10.53 2.24 -3.63
C VAL A 23 9.32 1.30 -3.74
N ARG A 24 8.75 1.11 -4.94
CA ARG A 24 7.68 0.11 -5.19
C ARG A 24 8.18 -1.32 -4.98
N THR A 25 9.40 -1.62 -5.40
CA THR A 25 10.04 -2.93 -5.19
C THR A 25 10.27 -3.20 -3.70
N LEU A 26 10.72 -2.19 -2.95
CA LEU A 26 10.83 -2.27 -1.49
C LEU A 26 9.47 -2.50 -0.84
N ALA A 27 8.43 -1.75 -1.22
CA ALA A 27 7.07 -1.93 -0.68
C ALA A 27 6.54 -3.36 -0.92
N THR A 28 6.82 -3.93 -2.09
CA THR A 28 6.47 -5.33 -2.41
C THR A 28 7.23 -6.31 -1.52
N SER A 29 8.53 -6.10 -1.33
CA SER A 29 9.36 -6.93 -0.45
C SER A 29 8.85 -6.88 0.99
N LEU A 30 8.51 -5.69 1.50
CA LEU A 30 7.95 -5.50 2.83
C LEU A 30 6.61 -6.23 2.99
N ARG A 31 5.70 -6.14 2.00
CA ARG A 31 4.43 -6.87 2.01
C ARG A 31 4.63 -8.37 2.12
N ILE A 32 5.59 -8.93 1.37
CA ILE A 32 5.88 -10.37 1.39
C ILE A 32 6.49 -10.77 2.74
N SER A 33 7.54 -10.07 3.20
CA SER A 33 8.25 -10.41 4.43
C SER A 33 7.40 -10.23 5.69
N LEU A 34 6.57 -9.20 5.73
CA LEU A 34 5.75 -8.84 6.90
C LEU A 34 4.28 -9.27 6.75
N GLY A 35 3.94 -10.13 5.78
CA GLY A 35 2.57 -10.62 5.59
C GLY A 35 1.99 -11.35 6.82
N HIS A 36 2.84 -11.77 7.76
CA HIS A 36 2.45 -12.35 9.03
C HIS A 36 2.01 -11.31 10.10
N VAL A 37 2.27 -10.01 9.88
CA VAL A 37 1.93 -8.93 10.81
C VAL A 37 0.54 -8.39 10.48
N SER A 38 -0.48 -8.89 11.18
CA SER A 38 -1.89 -8.52 10.95
C SER A 38 -2.24 -7.07 11.25
N ALA A 39 -1.36 -6.34 11.94
CA ALA A 39 -1.54 -4.91 12.25
C ALA A 39 -1.27 -3.99 11.05
N ILE A 40 -0.61 -4.49 9.99
CA ILE A 40 -0.22 -3.70 8.81
C ILE A 40 -1.16 -4.03 7.65
N ASP A 41 -1.93 -3.05 7.22
CA ASP A 41 -2.71 -3.14 5.97
C ASP A 41 -1.83 -2.68 4.80
N PHE A 42 -1.16 -3.64 4.16
CA PHE A 42 -0.35 -3.33 2.99
C PHE A 42 -1.20 -2.74 1.86
N GLY A 43 -2.45 -3.15 1.67
CA GLY A 43 -3.31 -2.61 0.61
C GLY A 43 -3.49 -1.08 0.64
N GLU A 44 -3.30 -0.47 1.81
CA GLU A 44 -3.42 0.97 2.02
C GLU A 44 -2.05 1.70 2.05
N THR A 45 -0.97 1.05 1.61
CA THR A 45 0.36 1.70 1.56
C THR A 45 0.41 2.78 0.50
N THR A 46 0.93 3.93 0.91
CA THR A 46 1.12 5.09 0.06
C THR A 46 2.58 5.53 0.07
N LEU A 47 3.07 5.98 -1.08
CA LEU A 47 4.37 6.60 -1.26
C LEU A 47 4.22 8.10 -1.40
N SER A 48 5.23 8.81 -0.94
CA SER A 48 5.33 10.26 -1.07
C SER A 48 6.79 10.62 -1.29
N GLU A 49 7.06 11.66 -2.07
CA GLU A 49 8.36 12.31 -2.07
C GLU A 49 8.63 12.91 -0.69
N GLU A 50 9.90 12.93 -0.25
CA GLU A 50 10.30 13.42 1.07
C GLU A 50 9.86 14.87 1.31
N ASP A 51 10.01 15.74 0.30
CA ASP A 51 9.60 17.14 0.37
C ASP A 51 8.08 17.34 0.15
N ARG A 52 7.35 16.27 -0.20
CA ARG A 52 5.91 16.32 -0.56
C ARG A 52 5.12 15.20 0.11
N GLN A 53 5.32 15.01 1.42
CA GLN A 53 4.66 13.95 2.20
C GLN A 53 3.12 14.01 2.22
N PHE A 54 2.54 15.17 1.88
CA PHE A 54 1.09 15.32 1.74
C PHE A 54 0.55 14.70 0.44
N VAL A 55 1.40 14.47 -0.55
CA VAL A 55 1.03 13.79 -1.81
C VAL A 55 1.22 12.29 -1.60
N ARG A 56 0.11 11.56 -1.50
CA ARG A 56 0.10 10.11 -1.22
C ARG A 56 -0.29 9.34 -2.48
N THR A 57 0.68 8.71 -3.12
CA THR A 57 0.48 7.84 -4.27
C THR A 57 0.32 6.41 -3.80
N ARG A 58 -0.79 5.73 -4.16
CA ARG A 58 -0.98 4.31 -3.78
C ARG A 58 0.07 3.43 -4.46
N VAL A 59 0.57 2.43 -3.74
CA VAL A 59 1.48 1.41 -4.30
C VAL A 59 0.70 0.40 -5.14
N TRP A 60 -0.45 -0.04 -4.64
CA TRP A 60 -1.32 -1.05 -5.26
C TRP A 60 -2.59 -0.42 -5.82
N CYS A 61 -3.12 -1.05 -6.87
CA CYS A 61 -4.42 -0.72 -7.43
C CYS A 61 -5.51 -0.94 -6.37
N ASP A 62 -6.42 0.02 -6.22
CA ASP A 62 -7.50 -0.08 -5.24
C ASP A 62 -8.79 -0.69 -5.80
N ALA A 63 -8.80 -1.04 -7.09
CA ALA A 63 -9.99 -1.45 -7.81
C ALA A 63 -10.65 -2.65 -7.11
N ARG A 64 -11.95 -2.53 -6.82
CA ARG A 64 -12.74 -3.62 -6.24
C ARG A 64 -13.06 -4.65 -7.32
N LEU A 65 -12.75 -5.90 -7.03
CA LEU A 65 -13.04 -7.04 -7.87
C LEU A 65 -14.28 -7.79 -7.36
N PRO A 66 -15.15 -8.31 -8.25
CA PRO A 66 -16.32 -9.07 -7.83
C PRO A 66 -15.94 -10.30 -7.00
N GLY A 67 -16.42 -10.37 -5.76
CA GLY A 67 -16.34 -11.57 -4.92
C GLY A 67 -15.00 -11.90 -4.25
N VAL A 68 -13.90 -11.22 -4.60
CA VAL A 68 -12.53 -11.61 -4.19
C VAL A 68 -11.70 -10.53 -3.48
N GLY A 69 -12.21 -9.30 -3.38
CA GLY A 69 -11.52 -8.20 -2.68
C GLY A 69 -11.00 -7.11 -3.62
N ARG A 70 -9.81 -6.58 -3.36
CA ARG A 70 -9.17 -5.54 -4.20
C ARG A 70 -8.16 -6.16 -5.16
N CYS A 71 -7.82 -5.43 -6.21
CA CYS A 71 -6.74 -5.78 -7.13
C CYS A 71 -5.39 -5.83 -6.39
N ASP A 72 -4.57 -6.83 -6.69
CA ASP A 72 -3.24 -6.98 -6.07
C ASP A 72 -2.10 -6.46 -6.94
N LEU A 73 -2.42 -5.91 -8.11
CA LEU A 73 -1.44 -5.34 -9.03
C LEU A 73 -0.93 -3.97 -8.55
N PRO A 74 0.30 -3.58 -8.94
CA PRO A 74 0.78 -2.21 -8.73
C PRO A 74 -0.17 -1.17 -9.31
N ASN A 75 -0.23 0.01 -8.69
CA ASN A 75 -0.98 1.13 -9.24
C ASN A 75 -0.50 1.46 -10.67
N ASP A 76 -1.43 1.86 -11.53
CA ASP A 76 -1.20 2.17 -12.96
C ASP A 76 -0.81 0.97 -13.84
N HIS A 77 -1.16 -0.26 -13.44
CA HIS A 77 -0.96 -1.44 -14.28
C HIS A 77 -1.78 -1.37 -15.59
N VAL A 78 -1.19 -1.84 -16.70
CA VAL A 78 -1.83 -1.82 -18.03
C VAL A 78 -2.64 -3.07 -18.35
N VAL A 79 -2.49 -4.13 -17.56
CA VAL A 79 -3.23 -5.39 -17.73
C VAL A 79 -4.58 -5.33 -17.00
N PRO A 80 -5.56 -6.21 -17.27
CA PRO A 80 -6.80 -6.26 -16.48
C PRO A 80 -6.54 -6.50 -15.00
N CYS A 81 -7.37 -5.89 -14.14
CA CYS A 81 -7.30 -6.08 -12.70
C CYS A 81 -7.47 -7.57 -12.34
N ARG A 82 -6.72 -8.05 -11.34
CA ARG A 82 -6.80 -9.42 -10.82
C ARG A 82 -6.51 -9.45 -9.32
N SER A 83 -7.13 -10.39 -8.62
CA SER A 83 -6.76 -10.71 -7.24
C SER A 83 -5.62 -11.73 -7.25
N ALA A 84 -4.76 -11.69 -6.23
CA ALA A 84 -4.00 -12.86 -5.83
C ALA A 84 -5.02 -13.90 -5.38
N GLY A 85 -5.06 -15.04 -6.09
CA GLY A 85 -5.90 -16.18 -5.71
C GLY A 85 -5.43 -16.81 -4.42
#